data_AF-A0A0R2I6N2-F1
#
_entry.id   AF-A0A0R2I6N2-F1
#
_cell.length_a   1.000
_cell.length_b   1.000
_cell.length_c   1.000
_cell.angle_alpha   90.00
_cell.angle_beta   90.00
_cell.angle_gamma   90.00
#
_symmetry.space_group_name_H-M   'P 1'
#
loop_
_entity.id
_entity.type
_entity.pdbx_description
1 polymer ?
#
loop_
_entity_poly.entity_id
_entity_poly.type
_entity_poly.pdbx_seq_one_letter_code
_entity_poly.pdbx_strand_id
1 'polypeptide(L)'
;MSLSVEQICNETMMHRSSFYRYFNDKDDLLKHTVNTKITSLIDASDNDEDEIENVVDWLVNNKDILRNLATGRTNSSLYATLVNILSDIMLNRYDDNVDDRLVHAISLFDNHETGAYMLSSAVIGAFYWWRSQDYVTSKEVILTHAHNFIDWLDQQPEMGGHHHEKS
;
A
#
# COMPACT_ATOMS: atom_id res chain seq x y z
N MET A 1 22.47 -4.66 10.04
CA MET A 1 22.58 -6.00 10.66
C MET A 1 21.28 -6.73 10.31
N SER A 2 21.31 -7.81 9.54
CA SER A 2 20.08 -8.46 9.06
C SER A 2 19.57 -9.51 10.04
N LEU A 3 18.31 -9.41 10.46
CA LEU A 3 17.62 -10.42 11.28
C LEU A 3 17.58 -11.77 10.54
N SER A 4 17.83 -12.89 11.23
CA SER A 4 17.76 -14.25 10.68
C SER A 4 16.54 -15.03 11.19
N VAL A 5 16.12 -16.07 10.45
CA VAL A 5 15.05 -17.00 10.89
C VAL A 5 15.39 -17.65 12.24
N GLU A 6 16.68 -17.89 12.50
CA GLU A 6 17.15 -18.46 13.78
C GLU A 6 16.93 -17.51 14.95
N GLN A 7 17.26 -16.24 14.77
CA GLN A 7 17.03 -15.22 15.79
C GLN A 7 15.53 -15.07 16.07
N ILE A 8 14.69 -15.06 15.02
CA ILE A 8 13.23 -15.03 15.18
C ILE A 8 12.75 -16.24 15.99
N CYS A 9 13.13 -17.45 15.61
CA CYS A 9 12.74 -18.68 16.29
C CYS A 9 13.17 -18.69 17.77
N ASN A 10 14.39 -18.19 18.07
CA ASN A 10 14.91 -18.14 19.42
C ASN A 10 14.16 -17.11 20.29
N GLU A 11 13.91 -15.91 19.77
CA GLU A 11 13.19 -14.85 20.49
C GLU A 11 11.73 -15.21 20.73
N THR A 12 11.07 -15.87 19.77
CA THR A 12 9.65 -16.27 19.89
C THR A 12 9.47 -17.63 20.57
N MET A 13 10.55 -18.28 21.04
CA MET A 13 10.54 -19.65 21.56
C MET A 13 9.85 -20.66 20.64
N MET A 14 10.03 -20.50 19.33
CA MET A 14 9.41 -21.33 18.31
C MET A 14 10.43 -22.28 17.68
N HIS A 15 10.02 -23.51 17.39
CA HIS A 15 10.86 -24.42 16.59
C HIS A 15 10.93 -23.97 15.13
N ARG A 16 12.10 -24.13 14.50
CA ARG A 16 12.29 -23.86 13.06
C ARG A 16 11.30 -24.59 12.16
N SER A 17 10.95 -25.83 12.49
CA SER A 17 9.95 -26.61 11.75
C SER A 17 8.56 -25.97 11.80
N SER A 18 8.21 -25.34 12.92
CA SER A 18 6.96 -24.58 13.05
C SER A 18 6.99 -23.31 12.19
N PHE A 19 8.12 -22.60 12.15
CA PHE A 19 8.28 -21.44 11.27
C PHE A 19 8.08 -21.82 9.79
N TYR A 20 8.83 -22.81 9.29
CA TYR A 20 8.77 -23.22 7.88
C TYR A 20 7.48 -23.91 7.46
N ARG A 21 6.60 -24.26 8.42
CA ARG A 21 5.24 -24.72 8.12
C ARG A 21 4.35 -23.59 7.60
N TYR A 22 4.63 -22.35 7.99
CA TYR A 22 3.81 -21.19 7.68
C TYR A 22 4.51 -20.19 6.76
N PHE A 23 5.84 -20.11 6.80
CA PHE A 23 6.61 -19.10 6.08
C PHE A 23 7.84 -19.71 5.41
N ASN A 24 8.03 -19.42 4.13
CA ASN A 24 9.17 -19.92 3.36
C ASN A 24 10.50 -19.32 3.85
N ASP A 25 10.48 -18.05 4.27
CA ASP A 25 11.60 -17.33 4.86
C ASP A 25 11.11 -16.14 5.71
N LYS A 26 12.04 -15.33 6.19
CA LYS A 26 11.75 -14.13 6.99
C LYS A 26 11.04 -13.02 6.20
N ASP A 27 11.22 -12.99 4.88
CA ASP A 27 10.59 -12.00 4.00
C ASP A 27 9.12 -12.40 3.74
N ASP A 28 8.81 -13.70 3.71
CA ASP A 28 7.45 -14.24 3.63
C ASP A 28 6.64 -14.01 4.92
N LEU A 29 7.23 -14.28 6.09
CA LEU A 29 6.65 -13.88 7.39
C LEU A 29 6.36 -12.38 7.43
N LEU A 30 7.28 -11.59 6.89
CA LEU A 30 7.17 -10.16 6.89
C LEU A 30 6.01 -9.67 6.01
N LYS A 31 5.91 -10.19 4.77
CA LYS A 31 4.76 -9.90 3.89
C LYS A 31 3.46 -10.22 4.58
N HIS A 32 3.36 -11.41 5.18
CA HIS A 32 2.16 -11.81 5.90
C HIS A 32 1.84 -10.86 7.06
N THR A 33 2.83 -10.50 7.87
CA THR A 33 2.66 -9.58 9.01
C THR A 33 2.24 -8.18 8.56
N VAL A 34 2.86 -7.65 7.50
CA VAL A 34 2.53 -6.34 6.94
C VAL A 34 1.12 -6.35 6.35
N ASN A 35 0.75 -7.39 5.58
CA ASN A 35 -0.62 -7.58 5.08
C ASN A 35 -1.62 -7.57 6.23
N THR A 36 -1.44 -8.43 7.24
CA THR A 36 -2.38 -8.53 8.38
C THR A 36 -2.50 -7.21 9.13
N LYS A 37 -1.38 -6.52 9.39
CA LYS A 37 -1.37 -5.22 10.08
C LYS A 37 -2.09 -4.14 9.27
N ILE A 38 -1.83 -4.07 7.96
CA ILE A 38 -2.48 -3.10 7.09
C ILE A 38 -3.98 -3.37 6.99
N THR A 39 -4.39 -4.62 6.69
CA THR A 39 -5.81 -5.00 6.63
C THR A 39 -6.52 -4.64 7.93
N SER A 40 -5.93 -4.95 9.09
CA SER A 40 -6.53 -4.60 10.39
C SER A 40 -6.63 -3.10 10.68
N LEU A 41 -5.75 -2.28 10.09
CA LEU A 41 -5.77 -0.83 10.27
C LEU A 41 -6.81 -0.16 9.37
N ILE A 42 -7.17 -0.81 8.27
CA ILE A 42 -8.15 -0.34 7.30
C ILE A 42 -9.55 -0.80 7.68
N ASP A 43 -9.68 -2.01 8.20
CA ASP A 43 -10.92 -2.49 8.82
C ASP A 43 -11.27 -1.66 10.08
N ALA A 44 -10.29 -0.97 10.66
CA ALA A 44 -10.45 -0.12 11.84
C ALA A 44 -10.61 1.38 11.53
N SER A 45 -10.42 1.83 10.29
CA SER A 45 -10.74 3.21 9.91
C SER A 45 -12.25 3.33 9.73
N ASP A 46 -12.92 3.91 10.72
CA ASP A 46 -14.33 4.30 10.62
C ASP A 46 -14.54 5.20 9.39
N ASN A 47 -15.65 4.99 8.67
CA ASN A 47 -15.99 5.59 7.37
C ASN A 47 -16.15 7.14 7.33
N ASP A 48 -15.75 7.86 8.38
CA ASP A 48 -15.83 9.33 8.46
C ASP A 48 -14.46 10.04 8.38
N GLU A 49 -13.34 9.30 8.38
CA GLU A 49 -11.98 9.88 8.26
C GLU A 49 -11.46 9.86 6.82
N ASP A 50 -10.74 10.92 6.43
CA ASP A 50 -10.20 11.10 5.08
C ASP A 50 -9.32 9.91 4.64
N GLU A 51 -9.71 9.26 3.55
CA GLU A 51 -9.11 8.04 3.03
C GLU A 51 -7.65 8.20 2.63
N ILE A 52 -7.25 9.40 2.17
CA ILE A 52 -5.88 9.72 1.80
C ILE A 52 -5.05 9.96 3.06
N GLU A 53 -5.62 10.62 4.06
CA GLU A 53 -4.97 10.81 5.35
C GLU A 53 -4.70 9.47 6.04
N ASN A 54 -5.66 8.56 6.03
CA ASN A 54 -5.50 7.21 6.59
C ASN A 54 -4.31 6.45 5.98
N VAL A 55 -4.13 6.52 4.66
CA VAL A 55 -2.99 5.87 3.97
C VAL A 55 -1.66 6.53 4.35
N VAL A 56 -1.61 7.87 4.38
CA VAL A 56 -0.38 8.60 4.73
C VAL A 56 0.00 8.39 6.20
N ASP A 57 -0.98 8.40 7.10
CA ASP A 57 -0.79 8.18 8.54
C ASP A 57 -0.24 6.80 8.80
N TRP A 58 -0.80 5.80 8.13
CA TRP A 58 -0.28 4.45 8.19
C TRP A 58 1.20 4.39 7.76
N LEU A 59 1.54 4.99 6.62
CA LEU A 59 2.92 5.01 6.10
C LEU A 59 3.89 5.71 7.06
N VAL A 60 3.48 6.83 7.65
CA VAL A 60 4.30 7.61 8.59
C VAL A 60 4.46 6.87 9.92
N ASN A 61 3.38 6.33 10.48
CA ASN A 61 3.38 5.60 11.75
C ASN A 61 4.19 4.29 11.66
N ASN A 62 4.33 3.72 10.47
CA ASN A 62 5.09 2.49 10.24
C ASN A 62 6.46 2.71 9.57
N LYS A 63 6.91 3.97 9.40
CA LYS A 63 8.11 4.31 8.60
C LYS A 63 9.39 3.62 9.07
N ASP A 64 9.58 3.43 10.37
CA ASP A 64 10.78 2.77 10.90
C ASP A 64 10.79 1.28 10.60
N ILE A 65 9.62 0.63 10.71
CA ILE A 65 9.45 -0.76 10.29
C ILE A 65 9.80 -0.82 8.80
N LEU A 66 9.11 -0.05 7.95
CA LEU A 66 9.30 -0.02 6.50
C LEU A 66 10.76 0.27 6.09
N ARG A 67 11.44 1.18 6.79
CA ARG A 67 12.87 1.49 6.58
C ARG A 67 13.76 0.29 6.85
N ASN A 68 13.48 -0.47 7.91
CA ASN A 68 14.23 -1.69 8.21
C ASN A 68 13.98 -2.78 7.15
N LEU A 69 12.75 -2.87 6.62
CA LEU A 69 12.39 -3.83 5.56
C LEU A 69 13.08 -3.53 4.22
N ALA A 70 13.33 -2.24 3.98
CA ALA A 70 13.99 -1.72 2.79
C ALA A 70 15.52 -1.92 2.75
N THR A 71 16.13 -2.52 3.78
CA THR A 71 17.59 -2.72 3.82
C THR A 71 17.99 -4.04 3.15
N GLY A 72 18.40 -4.00 1.87
CA GLY A 72 19.02 -5.13 1.15
C GLY A 72 18.41 -5.42 -0.24
N ARG A 73 18.56 -6.67 -0.72
CA ARG A 73 17.92 -7.18 -1.97
C ARG A 73 16.38 -7.17 -1.93
N THR A 74 15.79 -6.88 -0.76
CA THR A 74 14.36 -6.86 -0.44
C THR A 74 13.67 -5.54 -0.77
N ASN A 75 14.40 -4.51 -1.22
CA ASN A 75 13.81 -3.21 -1.54
C ASN A 75 12.78 -3.29 -2.68
N SER A 76 13.06 -4.09 -3.71
CA SER A 76 12.10 -4.32 -4.81
C SER A 76 10.90 -5.17 -4.37
N SER A 77 11.11 -6.13 -3.45
CA SER A 77 10.01 -6.92 -2.92
C SER A 77 9.10 -6.11 -2.00
N LEU A 78 9.64 -5.18 -1.22
CA LEU A 78 8.83 -4.32 -0.35
C LEU A 78 7.97 -3.36 -1.18
N TYR A 79 8.51 -2.76 -2.23
CA TYR A 79 7.74 -1.88 -3.12
C TYR A 79 6.56 -2.64 -3.73
N ALA A 80 6.83 -3.78 -4.37
CA ALA A 80 5.79 -4.60 -4.98
C ALA A 80 4.75 -5.07 -3.95
N THR A 81 5.18 -5.46 -2.76
CA THR A 81 4.27 -5.86 -1.67
C THR A 81 3.36 -4.71 -1.25
N LEU A 82 3.88 -3.51 -1.02
CA LEU A 82 3.06 -2.37 -0.61
C LEU A 82 2.08 -1.94 -1.70
N VAL A 83 2.49 -2.01 -2.99
CA VAL A 83 1.59 -1.75 -4.11
C VAL A 83 0.45 -2.78 -4.14
N ASN A 84 0.76 -4.07 -4.06
CA ASN A 84 -0.27 -5.12 -4.06
C ASN A 84 -1.27 -4.92 -2.92
N ILE A 85 -0.77 -4.66 -1.71
CA ILE A 85 -1.65 -4.47 -0.55
C ILE A 85 -2.58 -3.28 -0.78
N LEU A 86 -2.04 -2.10 -1.12
CA LEU A 86 -2.84 -0.90 -1.36
C LEU A 86 -3.85 -1.09 -2.49
N SER A 87 -3.50 -1.89 -3.50
CA SER A 87 -4.40 -2.22 -4.61
C SER A 87 -5.53 -3.14 -4.15
N ASP A 88 -5.23 -4.18 -3.37
CA ASP A 88 -6.23 -5.10 -2.82
C ASP A 88 -7.23 -4.36 -1.93
N ILE A 89 -6.76 -3.40 -1.13
CA ILE A 89 -7.60 -2.52 -0.30
C ILE A 89 -8.56 -1.71 -1.18
N MET A 90 -7.99 -1.02 -2.16
CA MET A 90 -8.73 -0.18 -3.09
C MET A 90 -9.81 -0.98 -3.82
N LEU A 91 -9.50 -2.22 -4.22
CA LEU A 91 -10.45 -3.12 -4.89
C LEU A 91 -11.52 -3.64 -3.94
N ASN A 92 -11.18 -4.01 -2.70
CA ASN A 92 -12.18 -4.43 -1.72
C ASN A 92 -13.18 -3.28 -1.44
N ARG A 93 -12.69 -2.04 -1.27
CA ARG A 93 -13.55 -0.86 -1.10
C ARG A 93 -14.44 -0.61 -2.31
N TYR A 94 -13.91 -0.81 -3.51
CA TYR A 94 -14.66 -0.72 -4.76
C TYR A 94 -15.78 -1.77 -4.82
N ASP A 95 -15.47 -3.04 -4.50
CA ASP A 95 -16.44 -4.14 -4.48
C ASP A 95 -17.53 -3.93 -3.41
N ASP A 96 -17.17 -3.33 -2.28
CA ASP A 96 -18.09 -2.95 -1.19
C ASP A 96 -18.90 -1.68 -1.49
N ASN A 97 -18.68 -1.03 -2.64
CA ASN A 97 -19.33 0.22 -3.06
C ASN A 97 -19.19 1.35 -2.01
N VAL A 98 -17.99 1.48 -1.42
CA VAL A 98 -17.70 2.60 -0.51
C VAL A 98 -17.75 3.91 -1.28
N ASP A 99 -18.45 4.91 -0.74
CA ASP A 99 -18.61 6.23 -1.36
C ASP A 99 -17.46 7.16 -0.95
N ASP A 100 -16.31 7.00 -1.60
CA ASP A 100 -15.12 7.85 -1.40
C ASP A 100 -14.41 8.19 -2.71
N ARG A 101 -13.49 9.17 -2.65
CA ARG A 101 -12.76 9.67 -3.83
C ARG A 101 -11.81 8.64 -4.44
N LEU A 102 -11.29 7.68 -3.67
CA LEU A 102 -10.42 6.63 -4.20
C LEU A 102 -11.23 5.63 -5.02
N VAL A 103 -12.40 5.22 -4.53
CA VAL A 103 -13.33 4.33 -5.25
C VAL A 103 -13.80 5.01 -6.54
N HIS A 104 -14.18 6.28 -6.47
CA HIS A 104 -14.57 7.03 -7.67
C HIS A 104 -13.38 7.14 -8.66
N ALA A 105 -12.18 7.49 -8.20
CA ALA A 105 -11.00 7.56 -9.05
C ALA A 105 -10.68 6.22 -9.75
N ILE A 106 -10.88 5.09 -9.08
CA ILE A 106 -10.70 3.75 -9.68
C ILE A 106 -11.77 3.47 -10.73
N SER A 107 -13.01 3.89 -10.49
CA SER A 107 -14.14 3.69 -11.42
C SER A 107 -13.96 4.40 -12.77
N LEU A 108 -13.06 5.39 -12.84
CA LEU A 108 -12.74 6.09 -14.09
C LEU A 108 -11.96 5.22 -15.08
N PHE A 109 -11.40 4.09 -14.65
CA PHE A 109 -10.60 3.21 -15.50
C PHE A 109 -11.45 2.04 -16.03
N ASP A 110 -11.41 1.76 -17.34
CA ASP A 110 -12.10 0.60 -17.94
C ASP A 110 -11.78 -0.74 -17.24
N ASN A 111 -10.56 -0.84 -16.73
CA ASN A 111 -10.09 -1.95 -15.92
C ASN A 111 -9.74 -1.44 -14.52
N HIS A 112 -10.68 -1.54 -13.59
CA HIS A 112 -10.55 -1.08 -12.20
C HIS A 112 -9.35 -1.69 -11.48
N GLU A 113 -9.03 -2.96 -11.74
CA GLU A 113 -7.83 -3.62 -11.18
C GLU A 113 -6.56 -2.87 -11.60
N THR A 114 -6.40 -2.58 -12.88
CA THR A 114 -5.26 -1.81 -13.40
C THR A 114 -5.23 -0.40 -12.81
N GLY A 115 -6.39 0.26 -12.70
CA GLY A 115 -6.53 1.56 -12.05
C GLY A 115 -6.04 1.55 -10.60
N ALA A 116 -6.46 0.56 -9.81
CA ALA A 116 -6.02 0.39 -8.42
C ALA A 116 -4.51 0.17 -8.31
N TYR A 117 -3.92 -0.67 -9.17
CA TYR A 117 -2.47 -0.87 -9.23
C TYR A 117 -1.69 0.41 -9.61
N MET A 118 -2.23 1.20 -10.53
CA MET A 118 -1.62 2.47 -10.96
C MET A 118 -1.67 3.53 -9.85
N LEU A 119 -2.82 3.72 -9.21
CA LEU A 119 -2.98 4.65 -8.10
C LEU A 119 -2.12 4.25 -6.91
N SER A 120 -2.12 2.96 -6.57
CA SER A 120 -1.26 2.40 -5.51
C SER A 120 0.22 2.64 -5.81
N SER A 121 0.65 2.43 -7.05
CA SER A 121 2.03 2.70 -7.46
C SER A 121 2.41 4.17 -7.34
N ALA A 122 1.50 5.09 -7.65
CA ALA A 122 1.73 6.52 -7.48
C ALA A 122 1.94 6.90 -6.02
N VAL A 123 1.06 6.42 -5.12
CA VAL A 123 1.13 6.67 -3.68
C VAL A 123 2.41 6.06 -3.07
N ILE A 124 2.67 4.78 -3.34
CA ILE A 124 3.86 4.09 -2.81
C ILE A 124 5.15 4.68 -3.41
N GLY A 125 5.14 5.07 -4.69
CA GLY A 125 6.25 5.75 -5.33
C GLY A 125 6.60 7.08 -4.65
N ALA A 126 5.58 7.90 -4.35
CA ALA A 126 5.75 9.15 -3.61
C ALA A 126 6.31 8.90 -2.21
N PHE A 127 5.85 7.87 -1.50
CA PHE A 127 6.38 7.49 -0.19
C PHE A 127 7.86 7.08 -0.26
N TYR A 128 8.25 6.28 -1.26
CA TYR A 128 9.65 5.89 -1.44
C TYR A 128 10.55 7.09 -1.72
N TRP A 129 10.10 8.02 -2.57
CA TRP A 129 10.78 9.28 -2.79
C TRP A 129 10.91 10.07 -1.49
N TRP A 130 9.82 10.26 -0.74
CA TRP A 130 9.81 11.02 0.50
C TRP A 130 10.75 10.42 1.55
N ARG A 131 10.77 9.09 1.67
CA ARG A 131 11.72 8.34 2.49
C ARG A 131 13.17 8.54 2.05
N SER A 132 13.44 8.57 0.74
CA SER A 132 14.81 8.78 0.22
C SER A 132 15.37 10.16 0.58
N GLN A 133 14.49 11.12 0.91
CA GLN A 133 14.83 12.45 1.40
C GLN A 133 14.82 12.52 2.94
N ASP A 134 14.86 11.38 3.63
CA ASP A 134 14.77 11.28 5.10
C ASP A 134 13.55 12.04 5.68
N TYR A 135 12.44 12.04 4.95
CA TYR A 135 11.19 12.70 5.34
C TYR A 135 11.32 14.21 5.60
N VAL A 136 12.22 14.90 4.88
CA VAL A 136 12.42 16.36 5.02
C VAL A 136 11.14 17.17 4.73
N THR A 137 10.33 16.75 3.75
CA THR A 137 9.02 17.37 3.48
C THR A 137 8.05 17.05 4.61
N SER A 138 7.22 17.99 5.05
CA SER A 138 6.24 17.72 6.11
C SER A 138 5.08 16.84 5.61
N LYS A 139 4.42 16.13 6.55
CA LYS A 139 3.24 15.30 6.28
C LYS A 139 2.13 16.10 5.60
N GLU A 140 1.89 17.32 6.07
CA GLU A 140 0.83 18.21 5.59
C GLU A 140 1.04 18.60 4.11
N VAL A 141 2.30 18.81 3.70
CA VAL A 141 2.62 19.10 2.30
C VAL A 141 2.38 17.88 1.42
N ILE A 142 2.73 16.68 1.89
CA ILE A 142 2.46 15.42 1.18
C ILE A 142 0.96 15.19 1.03
N LEU A 143 0.19 15.38 2.11
CA LEU A 143 -1.28 15.29 2.08
C LEU A 143 -1.87 16.28 1.09
N THR A 144 -1.45 17.55 1.14
CA THR A 144 -1.92 18.59 0.21
C THR A 144 -1.71 18.17 -1.26
N HIS A 145 -0.54 17.63 -1.59
CA HIS A 145 -0.27 17.16 -2.94
C HIS A 145 -1.08 15.91 -3.31
N ALA A 146 -1.28 14.99 -2.38
CA ALA A 146 -2.09 13.79 -2.60
C ALA A 146 -3.57 14.14 -2.84
N HIS A 147 -4.17 15.02 -2.02
CA HIS A 147 -5.53 15.52 -2.25
C HIS A 147 -5.65 16.20 -3.60
N ASN A 148 -4.77 17.14 -3.92
CA ASN A 148 -4.82 17.83 -5.22
C ASN A 148 -4.75 16.86 -6.41
N PHE A 149 -3.99 15.76 -6.28
CA PHE A 149 -3.89 14.75 -7.33
C PHE A 149 -5.17 13.92 -7.46
N ILE A 150 -5.72 13.45 -6.35
CA ILE A 150 -6.96 12.66 -6.35
C ILE A 150 -8.15 13.54 -6.74
N ASP A 151 -8.28 14.75 -6.22
CA ASP A 151 -9.33 15.70 -6.61
C ASP A 151 -9.25 16.04 -8.11
N TRP A 152 -8.02 16.16 -8.66
CA TRP A 152 -7.84 16.35 -10.10
C TRP A 152 -8.31 15.13 -10.90
N LEU A 153 -8.00 13.91 -10.44
CA LEU A 153 -8.46 12.66 -11.06
C LEU A 153 -9.99 12.53 -11.01
N ASP A 154 -10.58 12.79 -9.85
CA ASP A 154 -12.01 12.72 -9.56
C ASP A 154 -12.86 13.60 -10.50
N GLN A 155 -12.27 14.71 -10.95
CA GLN A 155 -12.90 15.65 -11.88
C GLN A 155 -12.73 15.27 -13.36
N GLN A 156 -12.00 14.20 -13.69
CA GLN A 156 -11.82 13.78 -15.07
C GLN A 156 -13.07 13.05 -15.58
N PRO A 157 -13.44 13.23 -16.87
CA PRO A 157 -14.41 12.34 -17.50
C PRO A 157 -13.88 10.90 -17.49
N GLU A 158 -14.79 9.91 -17.52
CA GLU A 158 -14.44 8.48 -17.63
C GLU A 158 -13.27 8.29 -18.61
N MET A 159 -12.17 7.70 -18.16
CA MET A 159 -10.95 7.54 -18.94
C MET A 159 -11.02 6.33 -19.90
N GLY A 160 -12.24 5.97 -20.29
CA GLY A 160 -12.54 4.89 -21.22
C GLY A 160 -12.38 5.34 -22.66
N GLY A 161 -11.38 4.78 -23.34
CA GLY A 161 -11.17 5.01 -24.75
C GLY A 161 -12.32 4.41 -25.55
N HIS A 162 -12.89 5.18 -26.48
CA HIS A 162 -13.73 4.65 -27.56
C HIS A 162 -13.08 3.39 -28.13
N HIS A 163 -13.64 2.21 -27.80
CA HIS A 163 -13.29 0.99 -28.49
C HIS A 163 -13.53 1.25 -29.98
N HIS A 164 -12.43 1.30 -30.74
CA HIS A 164 -12.47 1.33 -32.20
C HIS A 164 -13.35 0.17 -32.68
N GLU A 165 -14.58 0.49 -33.10
CA GLU A 165 -15.34 -0.35 -34.02
C GLU A 165 -14.44 -0.57 -35.24
N LYS A 166 -13.89 -1.78 -35.35
CA LYS A 166 -13.37 -2.26 -36.62
C LYS A 166 -14.59 -2.67 -37.46
N SER A 167 -14.88 -1.79 -38.41
CA SER A 167 -15.58 -2.06 -39.67
C SER A 167 -15.15 -3.38 -40.32
#